data_AF-A0A7C4T068-F1
#
_entry.id   AF-A0A7C4T068-F1
#
_cell.length_a   1.000
_cell.length_b   1.000
_cell.length_c   1.000
_cell.angle_alpha   90.00
_cell.angle_beta   90.00
_cell.angle_gamma   90.00
#
_symmetry.space_group_name_H-M   'P 1'
#
loop_
_entity.id
_entity.type
_entity.pdbx_description
1 polymer ?
#
loop_
_entity_poly.entity_id
_entity_poly.type
_entity_poly.pdbx_seq_one_letter_code
_entity_poly.pdbx_strand_id
1 'polypeptide(L)'
;MNHHIQQASLHYLQHGLSVLPAKRADKRPCIGSWKQYQQRLPTQTELDAWFSNPQDGICIITGRISGNLEIIDFDNGGELFDAWYQLVPADLRNRLVIEQTPSGGWHVIYRCESAISGNMKLAQRKDGSKIHTLIETRGEGGLFLCAPTDGYELMQGELTALSVLTESEREILLEAAWSLNEHIPEPIQHSHHTDSSTLRPGDDYNVRGNIVELLKSHGWQFVNASGDNQRWRRPDKTKGWSATLRTTDNVFYVFSSNAAPFESNKAYSPFMVYTTLEHGGDFSKAALALSKQGYGPPANPLEQDDVDISGIVCGSHENHKNHDQLSDPGPIPESYFQVPGYINRVMNFCLETAPYPSRTFAFCGALALQAFLAGRKIKEPGGIRPNIYLLALASTGTGKDWPRKINVNILNYINASSCLGNRFASGEGIQDVMQTNLNMLYQTDEIDTMLRSMNLSRDGRYESIMDTLLTFYTSSDSSFSVRTKAGMKECVSIRYQNMSIFG
;
A
#
# COMPACT_ATOMS: atom_id res chain seq x y z
N MET A 1 8.47 37.33 -18.16
CA MET A 1 8.08 35.95 -17.81
C MET A 1 6.78 35.88 -17.02
N ASN A 2 6.63 36.55 -15.86
CA ASN A 2 5.44 36.41 -15.00
C ASN A 2 4.07 36.61 -15.65
N HIS A 3 3.91 37.65 -16.46
CA HIS A 3 2.60 37.95 -17.02
C HIS A 3 2.10 36.84 -17.94
N HIS A 4 3.00 36.20 -18.69
CA HIS A 4 2.67 35.10 -19.59
C HIS A 4 2.24 33.84 -18.83
N ILE A 5 2.97 33.50 -17.75
CA ILE A 5 2.63 32.35 -16.90
C ILE A 5 1.29 32.58 -16.19
N GLN A 6 1.05 33.80 -15.66
CA GLN A 6 -0.23 34.13 -15.04
C GLN A 6 -1.38 34.00 -16.03
N GLN A 7 -1.28 34.60 -17.23
CA GLN A 7 -2.32 34.51 -18.26
C GLN A 7 -2.59 33.06 -18.67
N ALA A 8 -1.54 32.24 -18.85
CA ALA A 8 -1.68 30.82 -19.14
C ALA A 8 -2.40 30.06 -18.01
N SER A 9 -2.07 30.33 -16.74
CA SER A 9 -2.74 29.72 -15.59
C SER A 9 -4.23 30.00 -15.57
N LEU A 10 -4.63 31.24 -15.86
CA LEU A 10 -6.05 31.62 -15.93
C LEU A 10 -6.75 30.92 -17.10
N HIS A 11 -6.08 30.87 -18.25
CA HIS A 11 -6.60 30.21 -19.44
C HIS A 11 -6.82 28.70 -19.21
N TYR A 12 -5.88 28.03 -18.52
CA TYR A 12 -6.01 26.62 -18.16
C TYR A 12 -7.15 26.38 -17.15
N LEU A 13 -7.29 27.26 -16.14
CA LEU A 13 -8.41 27.18 -15.20
C LEU A 13 -9.76 27.30 -15.91
N GLN A 14 -9.89 28.23 -16.87
CA GLN A 14 -11.12 28.41 -17.66
C GLN A 14 -11.48 27.17 -18.48
N HIS A 15 -10.48 26.33 -18.83
CA HIS A 15 -10.68 25.05 -19.52
C HIS A 15 -10.81 23.85 -18.56
N GLY A 16 -11.07 24.13 -17.28
CA GLY A 16 -11.34 23.11 -16.26
C GLY A 16 -10.11 22.34 -15.82
N LEU A 17 -8.92 22.96 -15.85
CA LEU A 17 -7.68 22.36 -15.36
C LEU A 17 -7.35 22.91 -13.97
N SER A 18 -7.01 22.03 -13.03
CA SER A 18 -6.59 22.44 -11.69
C SER A 18 -5.12 22.87 -11.68
N VAL A 19 -4.87 24.16 -11.86
CA VAL A 19 -3.53 24.73 -12.07
C VAL A 19 -2.95 25.34 -10.79
N LEU A 20 -1.70 25.06 -10.48
CA LEU A 20 -1.00 25.58 -9.31
C LEU A 20 0.37 26.16 -9.69
N PRO A 21 0.91 27.13 -8.94
CA PRO A 21 2.31 27.54 -9.07
C PRO A 21 3.24 26.39 -8.66
N ALA A 22 4.35 26.23 -9.38
CA ALA A 22 5.31 25.15 -9.18
C ALA A 22 6.74 25.65 -9.00
N LYS A 23 7.51 24.95 -8.16
CA LYS A 23 8.97 25.08 -8.07
C LYS A 23 9.61 24.09 -9.04
N ARG A 24 10.34 24.59 -10.03
CA ARG A 24 11.00 23.76 -11.06
C ARG A 24 12.01 22.79 -10.48
N ALA A 25 12.85 23.26 -9.55
CA ALA A 25 13.93 22.46 -8.96
C ALA A 25 13.40 21.20 -8.24
N ASP A 26 12.30 21.35 -7.52
CA ASP A 26 11.72 20.28 -6.71
C ASP A 26 10.60 19.50 -7.43
N LYS A 27 10.17 19.97 -8.61
CA LYS A 27 8.97 19.52 -9.34
C LYS A 27 7.73 19.43 -8.44
N ARG A 28 7.49 20.45 -7.60
CA ARG A 28 6.42 20.47 -6.59
C ARG A 28 5.63 21.78 -6.59
N PRO A 29 4.36 21.77 -6.14
CA PRO A 29 3.61 23.01 -5.93
C PRO A 29 4.28 23.94 -4.91
N CYS A 30 4.22 25.25 -5.14
CA CYS A 30 4.74 26.26 -4.20
C CYS A 30 3.92 26.34 -2.90
N ILE A 31 2.69 25.82 -2.90
CA ILE A 31 1.73 25.94 -1.81
C ILE A 31 1.70 24.67 -0.94
N GLY A 32 1.75 24.84 0.38
CA GLY A 32 1.83 23.72 1.33
C GLY A 32 0.58 22.84 1.37
N SER A 33 -0.61 23.44 1.22
CA SER A 33 -1.90 22.74 1.30
C SER A 33 -2.48 22.42 -0.08
N TRP A 34 -1.65 21.99 -1.03
CA TRP A 34 -2.07 21.79 -2.43
C TRP A 34 -3.06 20.64 -2.62
N LYS A 35 -3.04 19.61 -1.74
CA LYS A 35 -3.91 18.42 -1.87
C LYS A 35 -5.41 18.75 -1.90
N GLN A 36 -5.84 19.88 -1.31
CA GLN A 36 -7.23 20.32 -1.39
C GLN A 36 -7.70 20.54 -2.84
N TYR A 37 -6.77 20.90 -3.74
CA TYR A 37 -7.06 21.15 -5.15
C TYR A 37 -7.16 19.85 -5.96
N GLN A 38 -7.05 18.68 -5.33
CA GLN A 38 -7.52 17.42 -5.91
C GLN A 38 -9.05 17.27 -5.83
N GLN A 39 -9.72 18.08 -5.00
CA GLN A 39 -11.17 18.00 -4.77
C GLN A 39 -11.96 19.22 -5.25
N ARG A 40 -11.28 20.35 -5.47
CA ARG A 40 -11.88 21.57 -6.04
C ARG A 40 -10.88 22.27 -6.94
N LEU A 41 -11.38 22.99 -7.95
CA LEU A 41 -10.51 23.88 -8.73
C LEU A 41 -10.06 25.07 -7.87
N PRO A 42 -8.87 25.61 -8.12
CA PRO A 42 -8.48 26.90 -7.55
C PRO A 42 -9.40 27.99 -8.10
N THR A 43 -9.66 29.01 -7.29
CA THR A 43 -10.41 30.19 -7.72
C THR A 43 -9.51 31.15 -8.50
N GLN A 44 -10.12 31.99 -9.33
CA GLN A 44 -9.44 33.08 -10.02
C GLN A 44 -8.64 33.96 -9.03
N THR A 45 -9.25 34.32 -7.90
CA THR A 45 -8.60 35.14 -6.86
C THR A 45 -7.40 34.43 -6.23
N GLU A 46 -7.46 33.12 -6.01
CA GLU A 46 -6.33 32.33 -5.53
C GLU A 46 -5.18 32.34 -6.55
N LEU A 47 -5.47 32.14 -7.84
CA LEU A 47 -4.46 32.23 -8.90
C LEU A 47 -3.85 33.62 -8.97
N ASP A 48 -4.66 34.68 -8.98
CA ASP A 48 -4.17 36.06 -9.01
C ASP A 48 -3.27 36.36 -7.81
N ALA A 49 -3.64 35.89 -6.62
CA ALA A 49 -2.83 36.04 -5.42
C ALA A 49 -1.50 35.29 -5.54
N TRP A 50 -1.49 34.05 -6.02
CA TRP A 50 -0.25 33.26 -6.16
C TRP A 50 0.70 33.81 -7.23
N PHE A 51 0.17 34.20 -8.39
CA PHE A 51 0.95 34.69 -9.51
C PHE A 51 1.21 36.21 -9.44
N SER A 52 0.71 36.90 -8.41
CA SER A 52 1.10 38.29 -8.11
C SER A 52 2.60 38.45 -7.84
N ASN A 53 3.24 37.38 -7.35
CA ASN A 53 4.68 37.28 -7.18
C ASN A 53 5.30 36.37 -8.25
N PRO A 54 6.58 36.54 -8.58
CA PRO A 54 7.27 35.62 -9.46
C PRO A 54 7.21 34.16 -9.02
N GLN A 55 6.83 33.29 -9.97
CA GLN A 55 6.77 31.85 -9.81
C GLN A 55 7.68 31.18 -10.83
N ASP A 56 8.36 30.12 -10.41
CA ASP A 56 9.32 29.41 -11.26
C ASP A 56 8.63 28.60 -12.37
N GLY A 57 7.35 28.26 -12.21
CA GLY A 57 6.59 27.49 -13.19
C GLY A 57 5.15 27.25 -12.77
N ILE A 58 4.48 26.41 -13.57
CA ILE A 58 3.11 25.96 -13.34
C ILE A 58 3.04 24.44 -13.39
N CYS A 59 2.14 23.89 -12.59
CA CYS A 59 1.76 22.49 -12.66
C CYS A 59 0.25 22.34 -12.71
N ILE A 60 -0.20 21.23 -13.27
CA ILE A 60 -1.62 20.86 -13.34
C ILE A 60 -1.79 19.55 -12.57
N ILE A 61 -2.86 19.46 -11.78
CA ILE A 61 -3.26 18.23 -11.10
C ILE A 61 -4.05 17.35 -12.08
N THR A 62 -3.68 16.09 -12.19
CA THR A 62 -4.32 15.09 -13.05
C THR A 62 -5.49 14.40 -12.34
N GLY A 63 -6.31 13.65 -13.08
CA GLY A 63 -7.50 12.98 -12.55
C GLY A 63 -8.81 13.69 -12.81
N ARG A 64 -9.84 13.25 -12.10
CA ARG A 64 -11.23 13.70 -12.20
C ARG A 64 -11.36 15.22 -12.08
N ILE A 65 -10.55 15.84 -11.22
CA ILE A 65 -10.61 17.30 -11.01
C ILE A 65 -10.30 18.12 -12.26
N SER A 66 -9.51 17.56 -13.18
CA SER A 66 -9.14 18.18 -14.46
C SER A 66 -9.84 17.53 -15.66
N GLY A 67 -10.99 16.88 -15.42
CA GLY A 67 -11.78 16.20 -16.45
C GLY A 67 -11.21 14.84 -16.84
N ASN A 68 -10.83 14.02 -15.86
CA ASN A 68 -10.15 12.72 -16.06
C ASN A 68 -8.87 12.85 -16.90
N LEU A 69 -8.10 13.90 -16.62
CA LEU A 69 -6.81 14.16 -17.27
C LEU A 69 -5.81 13.07 -16.87
N GLU A 70 -5.17 12.44 -17.85
CA GLU A 70 -4.06 11.51 -17.62
C GLU A 70 -2.89 11.87 -18.51
N ILE A 71 -1.69 11.50 -18.04
CA ILE A 71 -0.44 11.73 -18.75
C ILE A 71 0.31 10.44 -18.81
N ILE A 72 0.93 10.14 -19.94
CA ILE A 72 1.99 9.16 -20.07
C ILE A 72 3.31 9.93 -20.07
N ASP A 73 4.08 9.74 -19.01
CA ASP A 73 5.36 10.38 -18.69
C ASP A 73 6.50 9.46 -19.12
N PHE A 74 7.26 9.89 -20.14
CA PHE A 74 8.41 9.19 -20.68
C PHE A 74 9.69 9.76 -20.06
N ASP A 75 10.22 9.03 -19.10
CA ASP A 75 11.42 9.39 -18.33
C ASP A 75 12.71 8.99 -19.07
N ASN A 76 13.86 9.16 -18.42
CA ASN A 76 15.19 8.75 -18.91
C ASN A 76 15.56 9.34 -20.29
N GLY A 77 15.21 10.61 -20.51
CA GLY A 77 15.45 11.28 -21.80
C GLY A 77 14.52 10.83 -22.92
N GLY A 78 13.41 10.15 -22.59
CA GLY A 78 12.38 9.83 -23.56
C GLY A 78 12.76 8.69 -24.51
N GLU A 79 13.73 7.85 -24.17
CA GLU A 79 14.31 6.85 -25.07
C GLU A 79 13.29 5.85 -25.67
N LEU A 80 12.17 5.61 -24.97
CA LEU A 80 11.10 4.73 -25.44
C LEU A 80 9.97 5.47 -26.19
N PHE A 81 10.01 6.80 -26.26
CA PHE A 81 8.95 7.61 -26.86
C PHE A 81 8.76 7.27 -28.35
N ASP A 82 9.83 7.24 -29.14
CA ASP A 82 9.73 6.95 -30.58
C ASP A 82 9.20 5.55 -30.85
N ALA A 83 9.70 4.55 -30.11
CA ALA A 83 9.24 3.17 -30.22
C ALA A 83 7.74 3.06 -29.87
N TRP A 84 7.32 3.72 -28.79
CA TRP A 84 5.91 3.79 -28.40
C TRP A 84 5.06 4.49 -29.45
N TYR A 85 5.54 5.63 -29.97
CA TYR A 85 4.84 6.42 -30.97
C TYR A 85 4.65 5.65 -32.29
N GLN A 86 5.54 4.73 -32.66
CA GLN A 86 5.31 3.87 -33.84
C GLN A 86 4.27 2.77 -33.60
N LEU A 87 4.03 2.37 -32.35
CA LEU A 87 3.04 1.35 -32.00
C LEU A 87 1.61 1.91 -31.93
N VAL A 88 1.45 3.23 -31.75
CA VAL A 88 0.13 3.86 -31.63
C VAL A 88 -0.45 4.19 -33.02
N PRO A 89 -1.72 3.85 -33.30
CA PRO A 89 -2.40 4.21 -34.55
C PRO A 89 -2.35 5.71 -34.86
N ALA A 90 -2.16 6.07 -36.13
CA ALA A 90 -1.95 7.46 -36.55
C ALA A 90 -3.15 8.39 -36.21
N ASP A 91 -4.37 7.89 -36.36
CA ASP A 91 -5.61 8.61 -36.01
C ASP A 91 -5.70 8.95 -34.52
N LEU A 92 -5.18 8.07 -33.67
CA LEU A 92 -5.10 8.31 -32.23
C LEU A 92 -3.96 9.28 -31.90
N ARG A 93 -2.77 9.09 -32.49
CA ARG A 93 -1.61 9.97 -32.28
C ARG A 93 -1.89 11.42 -32.60
N ASN A 94 -2.60 11.69 -33.70
CA ASN A 94 -2.90 13.05 -34.16
C ASN A 94 -3.82 13.84 -33.21
N ARG A 95 -4.48 13.16 -32.26
CA ARG A 95 -5.39 13.78 -31.27
C ARG A 95 -4.72 14.06 -29.92
N LEU A 96 -3.50 13.58 -29.70
CA LEU A 96 -2.80 13.73 -28.43
C LEU A 96 -2.16 15.11 -28.31
N VAL A 97 -2.06 15.61 -27.08
CA VAL A 97 -1.20 16.76 -26.77
C VAL A 97 0.14 16.22 -26.32
N ILE A 98 1.23 16.72 -26.92
CA ILE A 98 2.58 16.22 -26.69
C ILE A 98 3.46 17.39 -26.30
N GLU A 99 4.17 17.23 -25.19
CA GLU A 99 5.08 18.21 -24.62
C GLU A 99 6.44 17.58 -24.38
N GLN A 100 7.51 18.29 -24.71
CA GLN A 100 8.87 17.90 -24.37
C GLN A 100 9.28 18.52 -23.03
N THR A 101 9.94 17.74 -22.20
CA THR A 101 10.38 18.14 -20.86
C THR A 101 11.84 18.63 -20.86
N PRO A 102 12.28 19.42 -19.84
CA PRO A 102 13.64 19.95 -19.80
C PRO A 102 14.75 18.89 -19.74
N SER A 103 14.44 17.68 -19.27
CA SER A 103 15.38 16.56 -19.20
C SER A 103 15.42 15.71 -20.47
N GLY A 104 14.74 16.13 -21.54
CA GLY A 104 14.62 15.39 -22.81
C GLY A 104 13.53 14.32 -22.80
N GLY A 105 12.81 14.14 -21.69
CA GLY A 105 11.64 13.27 -21.61
C GLY A 105 10.42 13.86 -22.31
N TRP A 106 9.31 13.11 -22.36
CA TRP A 106 8.08 13.51 -23.05
C TRP A 106 6.86 13.33 -22.16
N HIS A 107 5.90 14.25 -22.26
CA HIS A 107 4.56 14.08 -21.73
C HIS A 107 3.58 13.90 -22.90
N VAL A 108 2.78 12.84 -22.83
CA VAL A 108 1.64 12.63 -23.72
C VAL A 108 0.37 12.79 -22.90
N ILE A 109 -0.48 13.75 -23.27
CA ILE A 109 -1.51 14.33 -22.41
C ILE A 109 -2.87 14.17 -23.10
N TYR A 110 -3.85 13.64 -22.38
CA TYR A 110 -5.20 13.41 -22.87
C TYR A 110 -6.22 13.37 -21.72
N ARG A 111 -7.52 13.43 -22.06
CA ARG A 111 -8.61 13.13 -21.12
C ARG A 111 -9.21 11.76 -21.43
N CYS A 112 -9.78 11.10 -20.44
CA CYS A 112 -10.54 9.86 -20.61
C CYS A 112 -12.02 10.08 -20.31
N GLU A 113 -12.92 9.49 -21.10
CA GLU A 113 -14.36 9.58 -20.83
C GLU A 113 -14.77 8.90 -19.51
N SER A 114 -14.01 7.86 -19.11
CA SER A 114 -14.22 7.10 -17.89
C SER A 114 -13.22 7.49 -16.79
N ALA A 115 -13.55 7.11 -15.55
CA ALA A 115 -12.66 7.33 -14.41
C ALA A 115 -11.33 6.58 -14.62
N ILE A 116 -10.23 7.27 -14.33
CA ILE A 116 -8.87 6.72 -14.44
C ILE A 116 -8.35 6.26 -13.09
N SER A 117 -7.37 5.35 -13.11
CA SER A 117 -6.63 4.94 -11.93
C SER A 117 -5.66 6.03 -11.45
N GLY A 118 -5.05 5.84 -10.28
CA GLY A 118 -3.87 6.60 -9.88
C GLY A 118 -2.64 6.30 -10.77
N ASN A 119 -1.48 6.79 -10.37
CA ASN A 119 -0.22 6.62 -11.10
C ASN A 119 0.13 5.13 -11.29
N MET A 120 0.47 4.74 -12.51
CA MET A 120 0.86 3.38 -12.88
C MET A 120 2.25 3.35 -13.50
N LYS A 121 3.06 2.34 -13.18
CA LYS A 121 4.33 2.09 -13.89
C LYS A 121 4.03 1.20 -15.10
N LEU A 122 4.33 1.68 -16.30
CA LEU A 122 4.01 0.99 -17.55
C LEU A 122 5.22 0.26 -18.12
N ALA A 123 6.40 0.87 -18.07
CA ALA A 123 7.65 0.25 -18.51
C ALA A 123 8.79 0.56 -17.54
N GLN A 124 9.58 -0.46 -17.23
CA GLN A 124 10.74 -0.39 -16.35
C GLN A 124 11.90 -1.17 -16.96
N ARG A 125 13.13 -0.77 -16.63
CA ARG A 125 14.37 -1.50 -16.92
C ARG A 125 15.15 -1.69 -15.63
N LYS A 126 15.74 -2.87 -15.46
CA LYS A 126 16.66 -3.16 -14.36
C LYS A 126 18.09 -3.05 -14.85
N ASP A 127 18.88 -2.16 -14.24
CA ASP A 127 20.31 -2.01 -14.48
C ASP A 127 21.06 -2.32 -13.18
N GLY A 128 21.72 -3.48 -13.13
CA GLY A 128 22.29 -4.04 -11.91
C GLY A 128 21.24 -4.20 -10.79
N SER A 129 21.41 -3.46 -9.69
CA SER A 129 20.48 -3.45 -8.55
C SER A 129 19.41 -2.36 -8.64
N LYS A 130 19.49 -1.43 -9.60
CA LYS A 130 18.59 -0.29 -9.70
C LYS A 130 17.49 -0.57 -10.73
N ILE A 131 16.26 -0.23 -10.39
CA ILE A 131 15.12 -0.30 -11.30
C ILE A 131 14.79 1.13 -11.74
N HIS A 132 14.88 1.38 -13.04
CA HIS A 132 14.51 2.62 -13.69
C HIS A 132 13.07 2.51 -14.21
N THR A 133 12.25 3.51 -13.90
CA THR A 133 10.95 3.68 -14.57
C THR A 133 11.22 4.42 -15.88
N LEU A 134 10.80 3.85 -17.00
CA LEU A 134 10.97 4.43 -18.34
C LEU A 134 9.68 5.08 -18.82
N ILE A 135 8.53 4.48 -18.49
CA ILE A 135 7.20 5.02 -18.82
C ILE A 135 6.29 4.84 -17.60
N GLU A 136 5.63 5.91 -17.16
CA GLU A 136 4.59 5.85 -16.12
C GLU A 136 3.39 6.74 -16.47
N THR A 137 2.25 6.51 -15.82
CA THR A 137 1.14 7.44 -15.87
C THR A 137 1.14 8.41 -14.69
N ARG A 138 0.69 9.64 -14.95
CA ARG A 138 0.18 10.54 -13.91
C ARG A 138 -1.35 10.56 -14.00
N GLY A 139 -1.98 9.79 -13.11
CA GLY A 139 -3.43 9.54 -13.08
C GLY A 139 -4.12 10.31 -11.97
N GLU A 140 -5.17 9.74 -11.36
CA GLU A 140 -5.91 10.37 -10.25
C GLU A 140 -4.97 10.80 -9.11
N GLY A 141 -5.05 12.08 -8.73
CA GLY A 141 -4.24 12.67 -7.65
C GLY A 141 -2.77 12.95 -8.00
N GLY A 142 -2.35 12.65 -9.24
CA GLY A 142 -1.05 13.02 -9.78
C GLY A 142 -0.95 14.52 -10.13
N LEU A 143 0.25 14.94 -10.54
CA LEU A 143 0.50 16.26 -11.09
C LEU A 143 1.69 16.22 -12.05
N PHE A 144 1.81 17.24 -12.89
CA PHE A 144 2.95 17.45 -13.77
C PHE A 144 3.22 18.94 -13.98
N LEU A 145 4.48 19.29 -14.25
CA LEU A 145 4.83 20.63 -14.71
C LEU A 145 4.61 20.71 -16.22
N CYS A 146 4.21 21.87 -16.71
CA CYS A 146 3.81 22.04 -18.11
C CYS A 146 4.20 23.41 -18.67
N ALA A 147 4.15 23.53 -19.99
CA ALA A 147 4.27 24.77 -20.74
C ALA A 147 3.22 25.79 -20.25
N PRO A 148 3.58 27.08 -20.11
CA PRO A 148 4.79 27.70 -20.60
C PRO A 148 5.89 27.83 -19.53
N THR A 149 6.01 26.85 -18.61
CA THR A 149 7.16 26.79 -17.71
C THR A 149 8.45 26.63 -18.52
N ASP A 150 9.49 27.41 -18.21
CA ASP A 150 10.77 27.36 -18.93
C ASP A 150 11.31 25.93 -19.08
N GLY A 151 11.59 25.55 -20.33
CA GLY A 151 12.09 24.24 -20.72
C GLY A 151 11.02 23.18 -20.97
N TYR A 152 9.74 23.49 -20.79
CA TYR A 152 8.62 22.68 -21.26
C TYR A 152 8.08 23.28 -22.55
N GLU A 153 8.11 22.53 -23.64
CA GLU A 153 7.67 22.97 -24.96
C GLU A 153 6.57 22.07 -25.51
N LEU A 154 5.44 22.68 -25.91
CA LEU A 154 4.38 21.97 -26.61
C LEU A 154 4.82 21.68 -28.05
N MET A 155 4.92 20.40 -28.37
CA MET A 155 5.33 19.90 -29.68
C MET A 155 4.13 19.56 -30.56
N GLN A 156 2.99 19.22 -29.94
CA GLN A 156 1.75 18.89 -30.63
C GLN A 156 0.54 19.28 -29.78
N GLY A 157 -0.47 19.90 -30.39
CA GLY A 157 -1.73 20.25 -29.74
C GLY A 157 -1.62 21.35 -28.69
N GLU A 158 -2.71 21.58 -27.95
CA GLU A 158 -2.79 22.61 -26.92
C GLU A 158 -3.46 22.04 -25.66
N LEU A 159 -2.94 22.40 -24.48
CA LEU A 159 -3.46 21.95 -23.18
C LEU A 159 -4.91 22.37 -22.92
N THR A 160 -5.39 23.42 -23.58
CA THR A 160 -6.76 23.91 -23.50
C THR A 160 -7.73 23.17 -24.43
N ALA A 161 -7.21 22.41 -25.40
CA ALA A 161 -7.99 21.69 -26.41
C ALA A 161 -7.73 20.17 -26.36
N LEU A 162 -7.73 19.60 -25.15
CA LEU A 162 -7.48 18.19 -24.93
C LEU A 162 -8.59 17.29 -25.47
N SER A 163 -8.21 16.34 -26.33
CA SER A 163 -9.11 15.28 -26.78
C SER A 163 -9.55 14.38 -25.63
N VAL A 164 -10.83 14.03 -25.62
CA VAL A 164 -11.39 13.00 -24.73
C VAL A 164 -11.33 11.67 -25.46
N LEU A 165 -10.55 10.74 -24.93
CA LEU A 165 -10.40 9.39 -25.44
C LEU A 165 -11.43 8.46 -24.78
N THR A 166 -11.89 7.49 -25.56
CA THR A 166 -12.66 6.36 -25.05
C THR A 166 -11.78 5.44 -24.21
N GLU A 167 -12.40 4.60 -23.38
CA GLU A 167 -11.64 3.59 -22.61
C GLU A 167 -10.81 2.68 -23.53
N SER A 168 -11.37 2.29 -24.69
CA SER A 168 -10.66 1.44 -25.65
C SER A 168 -9.47 2.13 -26.32
N GLU A 169 -9.56 3.43 -26.58
CA GLU A 169 -8.44 4.20 -27.16
C GLU A 169 -7.33 4.40 -26.13
N ARG A 170 -7.71 4.72 -24.87
CA ARG A 170 -6.77 4.79 -23.75
C ARG A 170 -6.02 3.48 -23.58
N GLU A 171 -6.72 2.35 -23.66
CA GLU A 171 -6.10 1.03 -23.55
C GLU A 171 -5.02 0.82 -24.60
N ILE A 172 -5.24 1.22 -25.86
CA ILE A 172 -4.22 1.12 -26.92
C ILE A 172 -2.92 1.86 -26.53
N LEU A 173 -3.03 3.04 -25.91
CA LEU A 173 -1.87 3.82 -25.47
C LEU A 173 -1.08 3.10 -24.37
N LEU A 174 -1.79 2.57 -23.37
CA LEU A 174 -1.17 1.86 -22.25
C LEU A 174 -0.58 0.51 -22.70
N GLU A 175 -1.28 -0.18 -23.60
CA GLU A 175 -0.87 -1.44 -24.22
C GLU A 175 0.42 -1.28 -25.02
N ALA A 176 0.55 -0.20 -25.79
CA ALA A 176 1.80 0.14 -26.46
C ALA A 176 2.94 0.35 -25.45
N ALA A 177 2.69 1.06 -24.35
CA ALA A 177 3.70 1.32 -23.32
C ALA A 177 4.13 0.04 -22.58
N TRP A 178 3.18 -0.79 -22.14
CA TRP A 178 3.46 -2.07 -21.50
C TRP A 178 4.24 -3.02 -22.40
N SER A 179 4.03 -2.97 -23.71
CA SER A 179 4.76 -3.82 -24.66
C SER A 179 6.26 -3.52 -24.74
N LEU A 180 6.66 -2.33 -24.28
CA LEU A 180 8.06 -1.90 -24.19
C LEU A 180 8.66 -2.13 -22.80
N ASN A 181 7.93 -2.78 -21.90
CA ASN A 181 8.45 -3.10 -20.57
C ASN A 181 9.55 -4.16 -20.65
N GLU A 182 10.73 -3.84 -20.12
CA GLU A 182 11.91 -4.72 -20.15
C GLU A 182 12.11 -5.46 -18.84
N HIS A 183 11.44 -5.03 -17.77
CA HIS A 183 11.56 -5.61 -16.45
C HIS A 183 10.22 -6.09 -15.93
N ILE A 184 10.07 -7.41 -15.81
CA ILE A 184 9.01 -8.03 -15.04
C ILE A 184 9.59 -8.35 -13.66
N PRO A 185 9.00 -7.85 -12.57
CA PRO A 185 9.48 -8.18 -11.23
C PRO A 185 9.34 -9.68 -11.00
N GLU A 186 10.29 -10.28 -10.29
CA GLU A 186 10.17 -11.67 -9.88
C GLU A 186 9.00 -11.82 -8.90
N PRO A 187 8.21 -12.91 -9.00
CA PRO A 187 7.22 -13.22 -7.98
C PRO A 187 7.92 -13.35 -6.63
N ILE A 188 7.30 -12.81 -5.57
CA ILE A 188 7.83 -12.94 -4.21
C ILE A 188 7.80 -14.41 -3.84
N GLN A 189 8.95 -15.06 -3.81
CA GLN A 189 9.07 -16.44 -3.36
C GLN A 189 9.03 -16.46 -1.83
N HIS A 190 8.02 -17.11 -1.27
CA HIS A 190 8.00 -17.42 0.15
C HIS A 190 8.92 -18.64 0.39
N SER A 191 10.06 -18.41 1.04
CA SER A 191 11.06 -19.38 1.52
C SER A 191 11.97 -20.05 0.46
N HIS A 192 13.23 -19.62 0.40
CA HIS A 192 14.36 -20.47 0.02
C HIS A 192 14.92 -21.12 1.29
N HIS A 193 14.77 -22.43 1.44
CA HIS A 193 15.60 -23.22 2.35
C HIS A 193 16.27 -24.37 1.60
N THR A 194 17.48 -24.63 2.08
CA THR A 194 18.61 -25.44 1.60
C THR A 194 18.33 -26.89 1.21
N ASP A 195 19.02 -27.34 0.16
CA ASP A 195 19.55 -28.70 -0.04
C ASP A 195 18.71 -29.88 0.46
N SER A 196 17.59 -30.16 -0.23
CA SER A 196 17.05 -31.51 -0.27
C SER A 196 16.77 -31.90 -1.72
N SER A 197 17.10 -33.13 -2.10
CA SER A 197 17.00 -33.65 -3.47
C SER A 197 15.55 -33.83 -3.97
N THR A 198 14.55 -33.44 -3.17
CA THR A 198 13.12 -33.62 -3.47
C THR A 198 12.38 -32.29 -3.35
N LEU A 199 11.82 -31.80 -4.47
CA LEU A 199 11.03 -30.57 -4.51
C LEU A 199 9.72 -30.74 -3.74
N ARG A 200 9.31 -29.71 -2.98
CA ARG A 200 7.99 -29.67 -2.34
C ARG A 200 6.90 -29.56 -3.42
N PRO A 201 5.65 -29.99 -3.15
CA PRO A 201 4.57 -29.98 -4.15
C PRO A 201 4.35 -28.64 -4.86
N GLY A 202 4.43 -27.51 -4.14
CA GLY A 202 4.30 -26.18 -4.74
C GLY A 202 5.50 -25.78 -5.61
N ASP A 203 6.72 -26.13 -5.19
CA ASP A 203 7.94 -25.87 -5.96
C ASP A 203 7.97 -26.70 -7.25
N ASP A 204 7.54 -27.96 -7.15
CA ASP A 204 7.40 -28.87 -8.28
C ASP A 204 6.32 -28.42 -9.28
N TYR A 205 5.21 -27.86 -8.77
CA TYR A 205 4.18 -27.24 -9.60
C TYR A 205 4.67 -25.95 -10.29
N ASN A 206 5.54 -25.15 -9.66
CA ASN A 206 6.16 -24.00 -10.34
C ASN A 206 6.97 -24.42 -11.57
N VAL A 207 7.54 -25.64 -11.57
CA VAL A 207 8.33 -26.17 -12.68
C VAL A 207 7.46 -26.83 -13.76
N ARG A 208 6.52 -27.69 -13.34
CA ARG A 208 5.78 -28.60 -14.25
C ARG A 208 4.29 -28.26 -14.42
N GLY A 209 3.76 -27.30 -13.67
CA GLY A 209 2.34 -26.94 -13.69
C GLY A 209 1.91 -26.29 -15.01
N ASN A 210 0.72 -26.66 -15.51
CA ASN A 210 0.17 -26.08 -16.73
C ASN A 210 -0.67 -24.82 -16.43
N ILE A 211 0.00 -23.68 -16.34
CA ILE A 211 -0.64 -22.40 -16.05
C ILE A 211 -1.61 -21.94 -17.17
N VAL A 212 -1.36 -22.32 -18.41
CA VAL A 212 -2.17 -21.90 -19.58
C VAL A 212 -3.56 -22.53 -19.51
N GLU A 213 -3.65 -23.81 -19.18
CA GLU A 213 -4.93 -24.50 -19.01
C GLU A 213 -5.68 -24.00 -17.78
N LEU A 214 -4.96 -23.75 -16.68
CA LEU A 214 -5.53 -23.18 -15.46
C LEU A 214 -6.14 -21.80 -15.71
N LEU A 215 -5.46 -20.91 -16.43
CA LEU A 215 -6.01 -19.60 -16.76
C LEU A 215 -7.28 -19.73 -17.61
N LYS A 216 -7.27 -20.62 -18.61
CA LYS A 216 -8.44 -20.87 -19.47
C LYS A 216 -9.63 -21.44 -18.71
N SER A 217 -9.42 -22.36 -17.75
CA SER A 217 -10.52 -22.93 -16.95
C SER A 217 -11.22 -21.89 -16.09
N HIS A 218 -10.48 -20.86 -15.66
CA HIS A 218 -11.00 -19.70 -14.91
C HIS A 218 -11.43 -18.54 -15.80
N GLY A 219 -11.68 -18.79 -17.09
CA GLY A 219 -12.27 -17.82 -18.02
C GLY A 219 -11.30 -16.78 -18.60
N TRP A 220 -10.00 -16.87 -18.32
CA TRP A 220 -9.02 -16.01 -18.97
C TRP A 220 -8.82 -16.41 -20.43
N GLN A 221 -8.74 -15.40 -21.30
CA GLN A 221 -8.64 -15.60 -22.73
C GLN A 221 -7.26 -15.21 -23.24
N PHE A 222 -6.62 -16.12 -23.98
CA PHE A 222 -5.41 -15.80 -24.73
C PHE A 222 -5.75 -14.83 -25.86
N VAL A 223 -4.99 -13.74 -25.97
CA VAL A 223 -5.19 -12.69 -26.99
C VAL A 223 -4.22 -12.90 -28.14
N ASN A 224 -2.92 -12.82 -27.86
CA ASN A 224 -1.83 -13.09 -28.80
C ASN A 224 -0.51 -13.29 -28.02
N ALA A 225 0.58 -13.54 -28.75
CA ALA A 225 1.94 -13.59 -28.19
C ALA A 225 2.82 -12.52 -28.84
N SER A 226 3.77 -11.99 -28.07
CA SER A 226 4.74 -10.97 -28.47
C SER A 226 6.07 -11.27 -27.81
N GLY A 227 7.03 -11.80 -28.57
CA GLY A 227 8.29 -12.31 -28.02
C GLY A 227 8.03 -13.42 -26.98
N ASP A 228 8.68 -13.31 -25.83
CA ASP A 228 8.54 -14.26 -24.71
C ASP A 228 7.27 -14.04 -23.86
N ASN A 229 6.40 -13.09 -24.23
CA ASN A 229 5.20 -12.75 -23.47
C ASN A 229 3.93 -13.14 -24.21
N GLN A 230 3.08 -13.93 -23.57
CA GLN A 230 1.69 -14.15 -23.98
C GLN A 230 0.78 -13.11 -23.33
N ARG A 231 -0.16 -12.54 -24.07
CA ARG A 231 -1.11 -11.54 -23.59
C ARG A 231 -2.44 -12.19 -23.24
N TRP A 232 -2.93 -11.92 -22.03
CA TRP A 232 -4.10 -12.57 -21.44
C TRP A 232 -5.15 -11.55 -21.02
N ARG A 233 -6.40 -11.82 -21.38
CA ARG A 233 -7.57 -11.00 -21.07
C ARG A 233 -8.37 -11.65 -19.94
N ARG A 234 -8.76 -10.83 -18.97
CA ARG A 234 -9.60 -11.26 -17.85
C ARG A 234 -11.04 -11.57 -18.29
N PRO A 235 -11.80 -12.39 -17.56
CA PRO A 235 -13.11 -12.91 -18.00
C PRO A 235 -14.18 -11.85 -18.27
N ASP A 236 -14.15 -10.73 -17.55
CA ASP A 236 -15.14 -9.65 -17.61
C ASP A 236 -14.83 -8.60 -18.70
N LYS A 237 -13.67 -8.69 -19.37
CA LYS A 237 -13.20 -7.68 -20.33
C LYS A 237 -13.41 -8.14 -21.78
N THR A 238 -13.95 -7.26 -22.63
CA THR A 238 -14.35 -7.59 -24.01
C THR A 238 -13.33 -7.24 -25.07
N LYS A 239 -12.50 -6.20 -24.89
CA LYS A 239 -11.42 -5.77 -25.80
C LYS A 239 -10.10 -5.67 -25.05
N GLY A 240 -8.94 -5.72 -25.72
CA GLY A 240 -7.63 -5.57 -25.09
C GLY A 240 -7.17 -6.76 -24.22
N TRP A 241 -6.13 -6.58 -23.41
CA TRP A 241 -5.67 -7.56 -22.41
C TRP A 241 -5.48 -6.95 -21.01
N SER A 242 -5.11 -7.76 -20.03
CA SER A 242 -5.05 -7.37 -18.60
C SER A 242 -3.86 -7.93 -17.85
N ALA A 243 -3.18 -8.92 -18.43
CA ALA A 243 -2.01 -9.56 -17.88
C ALA A 243 -1.10 -10.08 -18.99
N THR A 244 0.16 -10.32 -18.65
CA THR A 244 1.13 -11.01 -19.51
C THR A 244 1.65 -12.24 -18.80
N LEU A 245 1.70 -13.38 -19.50
CA LEU A 245 2.40 -14.57 -19.06
C LEU A 245 3.74 -14.65 -19.79
N ARG A 246 4.83 -14.50 -19.05
CA ARG A 246 6.17 -14.70 -19.60
C ARG A 246 6.47 -16.20 -19.70
N THR A 247 6.72 -16.69 -20.90
CA THR A 247 6.85 -18.14 -21.17
C THR A 247 8.22 -18.69 -20.83
N THR A 248 9.23 -17.82 -20.65
CA THR A 248 10.60 -18.26 -20.32
C THR A 248 10.71 -18.80 -18.90
N ASP A 249 9.92 -18.27 -17.95
CA ASP A 249 9.94 -18.68 -16.54
C ASP A 249 8.55 -18.82 -15.91
N ASN A 250 7.49 -18.87 -16.73
CA ASN A 250 6.09 -19.03 -16.34
C ASN A 250 5.59 -18.00 -15.30
N VAL A 251 6.11 -16.77 -15.37
CA VAL A 251 5.64 -15.67 -14.50
C VAL A 251 4.42 -15.00 -15.10
N PHE A 252 3.32 -15.02 -14.36
CA PHE A 252 2.08 -14.32 -14.71
C PHE A 252 2.06 -12.93 -14.06
N TYR A 253 2.17 -11.88 -14.86
CA TYR A 253 2.18 -10.50 -14.41
C TYR A 253 0.84 -9.83 -14.71
N VAL A 254 0.13 -9.42 -13.65
CA VAL A 254 -1.17 -8.77 -13.75
C VAL A 254 -0.99 -7.27 -13.52
N PHE A 255 -1.21 -6.45 -14.54
CA PHE A 255 -1.12 -4.99 -14.42
C PHE A 255 -2.49 -4.33 -14.22
N SER A 256 -3.59 -4.99 -14.61
CA SER A 256 -4.95 -4.43 -14.47
C SER A 256 -5.40 -4.31 -13.01
N SER A 257 -6.02 -3.19 -12.65
CA SER A 257 -6.59 -2.94 -11.32
C SER A 257 -7.92 -3.64 -11.06
N ASN A 258 -8.59 -4.14 -12.11
CA ASN A 258 -9.89 -4.80 -12.04
C ASN A 258 -9.75 -6.30 -12.37
N ALA A 259 -8.67 -6.93 -11.92
CA ALA A 259 -8.37 -8.33 -12.20
C ALA A 259 -8.51 -9.24 -10.97
N ALA A 260 -9.47 -8.95 -10.08
CA ALA A 260 -9.74 -9.78 -8.91
C ALA A 260 -9.91 -11.26 -9.32
N PRO A 261 -9.32 -12.22 -8.58
CA PRO A 261 -8.66 -12.08 -7.27
C PRO A 261 -7.21 -11.58 -7.30
N PHE A 262 -6.63 -11.28 -8.47
CA PHE A 262 -5.25 -10.79 -8.56
C PHE A 262 -5.12 -9.31 -8.21
N GLU A 263 -3.99 -8.96 -7.61
CA GLU A 263 -3.59 -7.60 -7.31
C GLU A 263 -2.94 -6.96 -8.55
N SER A 264 -3.17 -5.66 -8.71
CA SER A 264 -2.57 -4.86 -9.78
C SER A 264 -1.05 -4.74 -9.61
N ASN A 265 -0.35 -4.74 -10.74
CA ASN A 265 1.10 -4.59 -10.87
C ASN A 265 1.90 -5.65 -10.09
N LYS A 266 1.37 -6.87 -9.99
CA LYS A 266 1.99 -7.98 -9.24
C LYS A 266 2.33 -9.16 -10.16
N ALA A 267 3.50 -9.73 -9.90
CA ALA A 267 3.96 -10.97 -10.52
C ALA A 267 3.57 -12.18 -9.68
N TYR A 268 3.12 -13.24 -10.34
CA TYR A 268 2.66 -14.48 -9.74
C TYR A 268 3.42 -15.65 -10.35
N SER A 269 3.91 -16.56 -9.49
CA SER A 269 4.41 -17.87 -9.94
C SER A 269 3.25 -18.80 -10.30
N PRO A 270 3.47 -19.92 -11.02
CA PRO A 270 2.40 -20.88 -11.32
C PRO A 270 1.67 -21.39 -10.08
N PHE A 271 2.41 -21.69 -9.01
CA PHE A 271 1.81 -22.10 -7.74
C PHE A 271 0.98 -20.99 -7.10
N MET A 272 1.42 -19.72 -7.16
CA MET A 272 0.61 -18.60 -6.68
C MET A 272 -0.67 -18.43 -7.50
N VAL A 273 -0.62 -18.59 -8.83
CA VAL A 273 -1.81 -18.54 -9.69
C VAL A 273 -2.78 -19.67 -9.34
N TYR A 274 -2.28 -20.90 -9.21
CA TYR A 274 -3.08 -22.06 -8.77
C TYR A 274 -3.72 -21.83 -7.41
N THR A 275 -2.93 -21.39 -6.43
CA THR A 275 -3.41 -21.11 -5.08
C THR A 275 -4.48 -20.02 -5.06
N THR A 276 -4.29 -18.97 -5.85
CA THR A 276 -5.21 -17.83 -5.90
C THR A 276 -6.55 -18.24 -6.55
N LEU A 277 -6.51 -18.98 -7.66
CA LEU A 277 -7.71 -19.34 -8.43
C LEU A 277 -8.47 -20.52 -7.84
N GLU A 278 -7.79 -21.57 -7.40
CA GLU A 278 -8.42 -22.81 -6.94
C GLU A 278 -8.65 -22.85 -5.42
N HIS A 279 -7.82 -22.15 -4.64
CA HIS A 279 -7.80 -22.24 -3.17
C HIS A 279 -7.96 -20.90 -2.46
N GLY A 280 -8.33 -19.83 -3.18
CA GLY A 280 -8.61 -18.51 -2.61
C GLY A 280 -7.43 -17.88 -1.86
N GLY A 281 -6.19 -18.23 -2.22
CA GLY A 281 -4.98 -17.76 -1.54
C GLY A 281 -4.46 -18.67 -0.43
N ASP A 282 -5.10 -19.81 -0.15
CA ASP A 282 -4.67 -20.78 0.88
C ASP A 282 -3.56 -21.71 0.37
N PHE A 283 -2.31 -21.32 0.60
CA PHE A 283 -1.12 -22.04 0.13
C PHE A 283 -0.99 -23.45 0.72
N SER A 284 -1.46 -23.66 1.96
CA SER A 284 -1.39 -24.96 2.64
C SER A 284 -2.35 -25.96 1.99
N LYS A 285 -3.60 -25.55 1.72
CA LYS A 285 -4.56 -26.38 0.99
C LYS A 285 -4.13 -26.65 -0.44
N ALA A 286 -3.58 -25.63 -1.11
CA ALA A 286 -3.06 -25.77 -2.46
C ALA A 286 -1.92 -26.80 -2.52
N ALA A 287 -0.94 -26.74 -1.61
CA ALA A 287 0.15 -27.71 -1.55
C ALA A 287 -0.33 -29.14 -1.27
N LEU A 288 -1.32 -29.31 -0.37
CA LEU A 288 -1.92 -30.62 -0.09
C LEU A 288 -2.67 -31.19 -1.30
N ALA A 289 -3.42 -30.35 -2.02
CA ALA A 289 -4.13 -30.76 -3.23
C ALA A 289 -3.15 -31.17 -4.34
N LEU A 290 -2.06 -30.41 -4.52
CA LEU A 290 -1.01 -30.74 -5.48
C LEU A 290 -0.27 -32.03 -5.12
N SER A 291 -0.03 -32.29 -3.83
CA SER A 291 0.53 -33.56 -3.38
C SER A 291 -0.33 -34.76 -3.78
N LYS A 292 -1.67 -34.65 -3.63
CA LYS A 292 -2.62 -35.67 -4.07
C LYS A 292 -2.65 -35.85 -5.60
N GLN A 293 -2.27 -34.83 -6.35
CA GLN A 293 -2.15 -34.85 -7.81
C GLN A 293 -0.79 -35.37 -8.29
N GLY A 294 0.11 -35.75 -7.38
CA GLY A 294 1.43 -36.32 -7.73
C GLY A 294 2.53 -35.27 -7.93
N TYR A 295 2.37 -34.07 -7.39
CA TYR A 295 3.46 -33.09 -7.28
C TYR A 295 4.19 -33.26 -5.93
N GLY A 296 5.52 -33.26 -5.95
CA GLY A 296 6.38 -33.56 -4.80
C GLY A 296 6.66 -35.06 -4.60
N PRO A 297 7.44 -35.45 -3.57
CA PRO A 297 7.78 -36.84 -3.33
C PRO A 297 6.54 -37.69 -2.98
N PRO A 298 6.51 -38.98 -3.37
CA PRO A 298 5.40 -39.88 -3.08
C PRO A 298 5.27 -40.09 -1.56
N ALA A 299 4.04 -39.97 -1.04
CA ALA A 299 3.74 -40.23 0.36
C ALA A 299 4.04 -41.71 0.67
N ASN A 300 5.09 -41.99 1.45
CA ASN A 300 5.44 -43.35 1.86
C ASN A 300 4.58 -43.74 3.09
N PRO A 301 3.84 -44.86 3.08
CA PRO A 301 2.84 -45.16 4.11
C PRO A 301 3.35 -46.01 5.30
N LEU A 302 4.59 -45.81 5.78
CA LEU A 302 5.11 -46.54 6.95
C LEU A 302 6.16 -45.70 7.71
N GLU A 303 5.71 -44.89 8.65
CA GLU A 303 6.40 -44.58 9.92
C GLU A 303 5.36 -43.88 10.81
N GLN A 304 4.68 -44.71 11.60
CA GLN A 304 3.69 -44.31 12.57
C GLN A 304 4.39 -44.32 13.94
N ASP A 305 5.30 -43.37 14.14
CA ASP A 305 5.73 -42.97 15.47
C ASP A 305 4.84 -41.81 15.91
N ASP A 306 3.93 -42.13 16.83
CA ASP A 306 3.11 -41.19 17.60
C ASP A 306 4.02 -40.26 18.40
N VAL A 307 4.50 -39.20 17.76
CA VAL A 307 4.81 -37.96 18.46
C VAL A 307 3.49 -37.22 18.58
N ASP A 308 2.86 -37.31 19.75
CA ASP A 308 1.72 -36.45 20.07
C ASP A 308 2.19 -35.00 20.21
N ILE A 309 2.10 -34.28 19.08
CA ILE A 309 2.47 -32.87 18.97
C ILE A 309 1.34 -31.96 19.47
N SER A 310 0.24 -32.49 20.03
CA SER A 310 -0.84 -31.66 20.58
C SER A 310 -0.35 -30.71 21.67
N GLY A 311 0.74 -31.05 22.37
CA GLY A 311 1.39 -30.20 23.37
C GLY A 311 2.40 -29.18 22.83
N ILE A 312 2.87 -29.30 21.58
CA ILE A 312 3.82 -28.36 20.94
C ILE A 312 3.15 -27.54 19.83
N VAL A 313 2.07 -28.05 19.22
CA VAL A 313 1.21 -27.35 18.24
C VAL A 313 0.19 -26.44 18.94
N CYS A 314 0.03 -26.52 20.27
CA CYS A 314 -0.72 -25.53 21.04
C CYS A 314 0.12 -24.28 21.31
N GLY A 315 0.49 -23.59 20.23
CA GLY A 315 1.37 -22.42 20.26
C GLY A 315 1.45 -21.66 18.94
N SER A 316 0.43 -21.74 18.08
CA SER A 316 0.10 -20.71 17.07
C SER A 316 -1.26 -21.02 16.49
N HIS A 317 -2.23 -20.22 16.92
CA HIS A 317 -3.66 -20.36 16.79
C HIS A 317 -4.17 -20.83 15.43
N GLU A 318 -5.15 -21.74 15.52
CA GLU A 318 -6.34 -21.76 14.68
C GLU A 318 -6.64 -20.40 14.03
N ASN A 319 -6.65 -20.37 12.70
CA ASN A 319 -7.53 -19.48 11.97
C ASN A 319 -8.02 -20.20 10.72
N HIS A 320 -9.00 -21.07 10.96
CA HIS A 320 -10.04 -21.36 9.98
C HIS A 320 -10.63 -20.04 9.46
N LYS A 321 -10.37 -19.72 8.19
CA LYS A 321 -11.30 -18.98 7.31
C LYS A 321 -11.15 -19.64 5.93
N ASN A 322 -12.07 -20.44 5.39
CA ASN A 322 -13.49 -20.16 5.26
C ASN A 322 -13.72 -18.65 5.11
N HIS A 323 -13.52 -18.18 3.88
CA HIS A 323 -14.53 -17.30 3.30
C HIS A 323 -15.77 -18.18 2.93
N ASP A 324 -16.35 -18.97 3.84
CA ASP A 324 -17.64 -18.51 4.37
C ASP A 324 -17.66 -17.00 4.42
N GLN A 325 -18.53 -16.36 3.63
CA GLN A 325 -18.88 -14.97 3.85
C GLN A 325 -18.95 -14.76 5.36
N LEU A 326 -17.92 -14.13 5.93
CA LEU A 326 -17.95 -13.75 7.33
C LEU A 326 -19.12 -12.81 7.36
N SER A 327 -20.23 -13.32 7.86
CA SER A 327 -21.42 -12.54 8.07
C SER A 327 -20.94 -11.41 8.95
N ASP A 328 -21.07 -10.18 8.47
CA ASP A 328 -20.76 -9.01 9.27
C ASP A 328 -21.39 -9.27 10.65
N PRO A 329 -20.59 -9.38 11.73
CA PRO A 329 -21.14 -9.68 13.06
C PRO A 329 -22.13 -8.60 13.52
N GLY A 330 -22.25 -7.52 12.73
CA GLY A 330 -23.13 -6.41 12.97
C GLY A 330 -22.45 -5.41 13.90
N PRO A 331 -23.14 -4.31 14.18
CA PRO A 331 -22.64 -3.35 15.14
C PRO A 331 -22.50 -3.99 16.52
N ILE A 332 -21.43 -3.61 17.24
CA ILE A 332 -21.28 -3.95 18.66
C ILE A 332 -22.50 -3.38 19.41
N PRO A 333 -23.23 -4.21 20.18
CA PRO A 333 -24.40 -3.73 20.94
C PRO A 333 -24.05 -2.55 21.84
N GLU A 334 -24.92 -1.53 21.89
CA GLU A 334 -24.66 -0.33 22.69
C GLU A 334 -24.46 -0.61 24.18
N SER A 335 -25.07 -1.70 24.68
CA SER A 335 -24.91 -2.16 26.07
C SER A 335 -23.47 -2.56 26.38
N TYR A 336 -22.67 -2.99 25.40
CA TYR A 336 -21.28 -3.42 25.63
C TYR A 336 -20.35 -2.23 25.89
N PHE A 337 -20.77 -1.02 25.49
CA PHE A 337 -20.07 0.21 25.83
C PHE A 337 -20.46 0.74 27.23
N GLN A 338 -21.32 0.04 27.98
CA GLN A 338 -21.68 0.40 29.36
C GLN A 338 -20.74 -0.28 30.35
N VAL A 339 -19.50 0.19 30.42
CA VAL A 339 -18.51 -0.34 31.37
C VAL A 339 -18.41 0.57 32.60
N PRO A 340 -18.86 0.12 33.79
CA PRO A 340 -18.95 0.97 34.98
C PRO A 340 -17.58 1.45 35.48
N GLY A 341 -17.60 2.39 36.42
CA GLY A 341 -16.40 2.84 37.12
C GLY A 341 -15.55 3.83 36.32
N TYR A 342 -14.23 3.62 36.30
CA TYR A 342 -13.29 4.56 35.69
C TYR A 342 -13.50 4.70 34.18
N ILE A 343 -13.73 3.59 33.49
CA ILE A 343 -13.95 3.58 32.03
C ILE A 343 -15.16 4.46 31.70
N ASN A 344 -16.32 4.28 32.36
CA ASN A 344 -17.49 5.13 32.13
C ASN A 344 -17.21 6.62 32.34
N ARG A 345 -16.43 6.97 33.37
CA ARG A 345 -16.12 8.38 33.68
C ARG A 345 -15.27 9.01 32.59
N VAL A 346 -14.23 8.32 32.11
CA VAL A 346 -13.40 8.82 31.01
C VAL A 346 -14.19 8.87 29.71
N MET A 347 -15.04 7.87 29.45
CA MET A 347 -15.92 7.87 28.30
C MET A 347 -16.88 9.06 28.29
N ASN A 348 -17.56 9.34 29.41
CA ASN A 348 -18.47 10.48 29.53
C ASN A 348 -17.74 11.80 29.33
N PHE A 349 -16.57 11.97 29.99
CA PHE A 349 -15.74 13.16 29.79
C PHE A 349 -15.32 13.33 28.33
N CYS A 350 -14.97 12.23 27.65
CA CYS A 350 -14.65 12.25 26.23
C CYS A 350 -15.83 12.67 25.37
N LEU A 351 -17.03 12.13 25.63
CA LEU A 351 -18.24 12.45 24.89
C LEU A 351 -18.69 13.90 25.10
N GLU A 352 -18.57 14.42 26.32
CA GLU A 352 -18.95 15.79 26.67
C GLU A 352 -18.04 16.85 26.04
N THR A 353 -16.76 16.51 25.81
CA THR A 353 -15.74 17.48 25.36
C THR A 353 -15.34 17.32 23.89
N ALA A 354 -15.68 16.19 23.26
CA ALA A 354 -15.29 15.92 21.88
C ALA A 354 -16.02 16.83 20.88
N PRO A 355 -15.30 17.45 19.93
CA PRO A 355 -15.95 18.14 18.80
C PRO A 355 -16.83 17.22 17.95
N TYR A 356 -16.43 15.94 17.85
CA TYR A 356 -17.18 14.88 17.16
C TYR A 356 -17.29 13.67 18.10
N PRO A 357 -18.32 13.62 18.97
CA PRO A 357 -18.47 12.56 19.96
C PRO A 357 -18.69 11.20 19.31
N SER A 358 -17.91 10.20 19.74
CA SER A 358 -18.06 8.80 19.34
C SER A 358 -17.89 7.90 20.56
N ARG A 359 -18.91 7.09 20.84
CA ARG A 359 -18.91 6.18 21.99
C ARG A 359 -17.87 5.08 21.84
N THR A 360 -17.66 4.59 20.63
CA THR A 360 -16.66 3.58 20.31
C THR A 360 -15.24 4.11 20.53
N PHE A 361 -14.91 5.31 20.03
CA PHE A 361 -13.58 5.88 20.23
C PHE A 361 -13.34 6.30 21.69
N ALA A 362 -14.37 6.82 22.36
CA ALA A 362 -14.32 7.10 23.80
C ALA A 362 -14.02 5.83 24.60
N PHE A 363 -14.64 4.70 24.24
CA PHE A 363 -14.37 3.39 24.85
C PHE A 363 -12.93 2.92 24.60
N CYS A 364 -12.44 2.96 23.35
CA CYS A 364 -11.07 2.56 23.03
C CYS A 364 -10.03 3.36 23.81
N GLY A 365 -10.18 4.69 23.84
CA GLY A 365 -9.27 5.56 24.60
C GLY A 365 -9.31 5.30 26.10
N ALA A 366 -10.51 5.16 26.68
CA ALA A 366 -10.69 4.88 28.10
C ALA A 366 -10.14 3.50 28.51
N LEU A 367 -10.34 2.48 27.67
CA LEU A 367 -9.84 1.13 27.91
C LEU A 367 -8.31 1.07 27.84
N ALA A 368 -7.70 1.72 26.84
CA ALA A 368 -6.25 1.82 26.72
C ALA A 368 -5.62 2.52 27.93
N LEU A 369 -6.25 3.60 28.41
CA LEU A 369 -5.79 4.31 29.60
C LEU A 369 -5.97 3.47 30.87
N GLN A 370 -7.10 2.78 31.02
CA GLN A 370 -7.34 1.87 32.13
C GLN A 370 -6.30 0.74 32.17
N ALA A 371 -5.96 0.17 31.01
CA ALA A 371 -4.95 -0.88 30.87
C ALA A 371 -3.58 -0.39 31.35
N PHE A 372 -3.15 0.80 30.90
CA PHE A 372 -1.92 1.44 31.33
C PHE A 372 -1.90 1.76 32.85
N LEU A 373 -3.00 2.29 33.40
CA LEU A 373 -3.07 2.69 34.81
C LEU A 373 -3.08 1.49 35.77
N ALA A 374 -3.73 0.40 35.34
CA ALA A 374 -3.63 -0.89 36.00
C ALA A 374 -2.20 -1.43 35.88
N GLY A 375 -1.65 -1.38 34.67
CA GLY A 375 -0.27 -1.73 34.34
C GLY A 375 0.11 -3.06 34.98
N ARG A 376 1.16 -3.03 35.80
CA ARG A 376 1.70 -4.22 36.49
C ARG A 376 1.00 -4.56 37.81
N LYS A 377 0.04 -3.76 38.26
CA LYS A 377 -0.61 -3.89 39.57
C LYS A 377 -1.60 -5.05 39.60
N ILE A 378 -2.12 -5.43 38.44
CA ILE A 378 -3.15 -6.47 38.28
C ILE A 378 -2.61 -7.53 37.32
N LYS A 379 -2.85 -8.79 37.65
CA LYS A 379 -2.61 -9.93 36.77
C LYS A 379 -3.72 -10.96 36.93
N GLU A 380 -3.98 -11.70 35.88
CA GLU A 380 -4.80 -12.90 35.89
C GLU A 380 -3.97 -14.09 36.44
N PRO A 381 -4.59 -15.16 37.00
CA PRO A 381 -3.89 -16.34 37.49
C PRO A 381 -2.77 -16.91 36.61
N GLY A 382 -2.93 -16.91 35.28
CA GLY A 382 -1.94 -17.31 34.28
C GLY A 382 -0.79 -16.31 34.07
N GLY A 383 -0.71 -15.23 34.86
CA GLY A 383 0.40 -14.29 34.83
C GLY A 383 0.26 -13.14 33.84
N ILE A 384 -0.78 -13.16 33.01
CA ILE A 384 -1.08 -12.15 32.01
C ILE A 384 -1.52 -10.85 32.68
N ARG A 385 -1.03 -9.73 32.14
CA ARG A 385 -1.32 -8.35 32.55
C ARG A 385 -2.20 -7.67 31.51
N PRO A 386 -2.80 -6.51 31.80
CA PRO A 386 -3.57 -5.74 30.82
C PRO A 386 -2.64 -5.09 29.77
N ASN A 387 -2.01 -5.92 28.94
CA ASN A 387 -1.26 -5.55 27.74
C ASN A 387 -2.26 -5.54 26.60
N ILE A 388 -2.96 -4.42 26.45
CA ILE A 388 -4.05 -4.33 25.50
C ILE A 388 -3.53 -3.68 24.21
N TYR A 389 -3.78 -4.34 23.08
CA TYR A 389 -3.60 -3.78 21.75
C TYR A 389 -4.97 -3.46 21.14
N LEU A 390 -5.25 -2.18 20.91
CA LEU A 390 -6.50 -1.68 20.33
C LEU A 390 -6.24 -0.97 19.01
N LEU A 391 -7.04 -1.34 18.01
CA LEU A 391 -7.08 -0.71 16.69
C LEU A 391 -8.45 -0.08 16.47
N ALA A 392 -8.49 1.24 16.33
CA ALA A 392 -9.69 2.02 16.06
C ALA A 392 -9.67 2.54 14.61
N LEU A 393 -10.30 1.78 13.71
CA LEU A 393 -10.36 2.10 12.28
C LEU A 393 -11.49 3.09 11.97
N ALA A 394 -11.14 4.23 11.38
CA ALA A 394 -12.09 5.29 11.05
C ALA A 394 -11.57 6.21 9.96
N SER A 395 -12.48 6.72 9.12
CA SER A 395 -12.19 7.79 8.16
C SER A 395 -11.69 9.06 8.87
N THR A 396 -10.98 9.92 8.15
CA THR A 396 -10.53 11.22 8.67
C THR A 396 -11.72 12.08 9.12
N GLY A 397 -11.56 12.85 10.19
CA GLY A 397 -12.61 13.75 10.71
C GLY A 397 -13.67 13.10 11.61
N THR A 398 -13.57 11.79 11.90
CA THR A 398 -14.56 11.03 12.71
C THR A 398 -14.36 11.12 14.24
N GLY A 399 -13.46 12.01 14.71
CA GLY A 399 -13.23 12.22 16.15
C GLY A 399 -12.23 11.25 16.82
N LYS A 400 -11.56 10.37 16.08
CA LYS A 400 -10.60 9.38 16.60
C LYS A 400 -9.43 9.96 17.42
N ASP A 401 -9.08 11.23 17.20
CA ASP A 401 -7.96 11.90 17.85
C ASP A 401 -8.27 12.39 19.27
N TRP A 402 -9.53 12.69 19.56
CA TRP A 402 -9.91 13.31 20.84
C TRP A 402 -9.65 12.42 22.07
N PRO A 403 -9.98 11.12 22.07
CA PRO A 403 -9.64 10.23 23.18
C PRO A 403 -8.13 10.15 23.44
N ARG A 404 -7.30 10.20 22.39
CA ARG A 404 -5.83 10.21 22.55
C ARG A 404 -5.35 11.46 23.27
N LYS A 405 -5.88 12.63 22.90
CA LYS A 405 -5.60 13.92 23.57
C LYS A 405 -5.99 13.89 25.05
N ILE A 406 -7.15 13.29 25.37
CA ILE A 406 -7.57 13.10 26.77
C ILE A 406 -6.56 12.24 27.53
N ASN A 407 -6.15 11.11 26.96
CA ASN A 407 -5.14 10.25 27.56
C ASN A 407 -3.82 11.00 27.80
N VAL A 408 -3.32 11.75 26.80
CA VAL A 408 -2.12 12.59 26.94
C VAL A 408 -2.27 13.60 28.09
N ASN A 409 -3.41 14.30 28.14
CA ASN A 409 -3.65 15.30 29.18
C ASN A 409 -3.69 14.66 30.58
N ILE A 410 -4.40 13.55 30.75
CA ILE A 410 -4.46 12.85 32.04
C ILE A 410 -3.06 12.38 32.46
N LEU A 411 -2.28 11.81 31.54
CA LEU A 411 -0.90 11.38 31.83
C LEU A 411 0.00 12.54 32.22
N ASN A 412 -0.15 13.70 31.58
CA ASN A 412 0.56 14.92 31.98
C ASN A 412 0.18 15.37 33.39
N TYR A 413 -1.12 15.36 33.73
CA TYR A 413 -1.60 15.75 35.06
C TYR A 413 -1.08 14.84 36.19
N ILE A 414 -0.85 13.56 35.92
CA ILE A 414 -0.31 12.61 36.91
C ILE A 414 1.23 12.48 36.83
N ASN A 415 1.91 13.34 36.05
CA ASN A 415 3.36 13.30 35.82
C ASN A 415 3.87 11.96 35.25
N ALA A 416 3.09 11.31 34.39
CA ALA A 416 3.42 10.05 33.72
C ALA A 416 3.65 10.22 32.20
N SER A 417 4.01 11.43 31.76
CA SER A 417 4.24 11.75 30.35
C SER A 417 5.43 10.99 29.74
N SER A 418 6.42 10.61 30.56
CA SER A 418 7.56 9.77 30.15
C SER A 418 7.17 8.34 29.76
N CYS A 419 5.97 7.90 30.13
CA CYS A 419 5.43 6.59 29.80
C CYS A 419 4.63 6.59 28.48
N LEU A 420 4.54 7.72 27.77
CA LEU A 420 3.80 7.85 26.53
C LEU A 420 4.73 7.72 25.30
N GLY A 421 4.40 6.82 24.39
CA GLY A 421 5.04 6.69 23.09
C GLY A 421 4.10 7.07 21.94
N ASN A 422 4.65 7.58 20.83
CA ASN A 422 3.86 7.91 19.63
C ASN A 422 4.09 6.91 18.49
N ARG A 423 5.35 6.67 18.13
CA ARG A 423 5.74 5.73 17.07
C ARG A 423 6.91 4.87 17.52
N PHE A 424 7.03 3.69 16.90
CA PHE A 424 8.19 2.82 17.08
C PHE A 424 9.29 3.19 16.07
N ALA A 425 10.50 3.45 16.55
CA ALA A 425 11.64 3.78 15.69
C ALA A 425 12.40 2.53 15.21
N SER A 426 12.59 1.55 16.09
CA SER A 426 13.16 0.22 15.80
C SER A 426 12.86 -0.74 16.97
N GLY A 427 13.03 -2.06 16.78
CA GLY A 427 12.86 -3.05 17.86
C GLY A 427 13.84 -2.85 19.01
N GLU A 428 15.07 -2.48 18.69
CA GLU A 428 16.13 -2.12 19.64
C GLU A 428 15.74 -0.92 20.50
N GLY A 429 15.08 0.08 19.89
CA GLY A 429 14.59 1.26 20.59
C GLY A 429 13.47 0.92 21.59
N ILE A 430 12.58 -0.02 21.25
CA ILE A 430 11.53 -0.50 22.16
C ILE A 430 12.16 -1.14 23.39
N GLN A 431 13.14 -2.03 23.19
CA GLN A 431 13.85 -2.68 24.28
C GLN A 431 14.52 -1.68 25.23
N ASP A 432 15.13 -0.63 24.67
CA ASP A 432 15.83 0.41 25.45
C ASP A 432 14.88 1.24 26.32
N VAL A 433 13.73 1.62 25.74
CA VAL A 433 12.69 2.33 26.47
C VAL A 433 12.11 1.43 27.56
N MET A 434 11.80 0.18 27.25
CA MET A 434 11.18 -0.76 28.19
C MET A 434 12.12 -1.17 29.32
N GLN A 435 13.44 -1.11 29.12
CA GLN A 435 14.43 -1.32 30.17
C GLN A 435 14.38 -0.20 31.23
N THR A 436 14.02 1.02 30.82
CA THR A 436 13.92 2.18 31.72
C THR A 436 12.50 2.33 32.28
N ASN A 437 11.49 2.11 31.45
CA ASN A 437 10.08 2.28 31.76
C ASN A 437 9.32 0.97 31.52
N LEU A 438 9.02 0.26 32.60
CA LEU A 438 8.38 -1.06 32.56
C LEU A 438 6.86 -1.01 32.31
N ASN A 439 6.31 0.19 32.11
CA ASN A 439 4.90 0.44 31.85
C ASN A 439 4.78 1.56 30.80
N MET A 440 4.34 1.22 29.59
CA MET A 440 4.26 2.16 28.47
C MET A 440 2.87 2.14 27.82
N LEU A 441 2.39 3.32 27.42
CA LEU A 441 1.22 3.51 26.57
C LEU A 441 1.68 4.10 25.24
N TYR A 442 1.54 3.35 24.15
CA TYR A 442 1.79 3.86 22.80
C TYR A 442 0.48 4.30 22.16
N GLN A 443 0.41 5.56 21.72
CA GLN A 443 -0.73 6.11 21.00
C GLN A 443 -0.29 6.53 19.60
N THR A 444 -0.51 5.65 18.61
CA THR A 444 -0.01 5.85 17.25
C THR A 444 -1.13 6.31 16.33
N ASP A 445 -1.06 7.55 15.85
CA ASP A 445 -1.96 7.96 14.76
C ASP A 445 -1.51 7.37 13.42
N GLU A 446 -2.49 7.07 12.56
CA GLU A 446 -2.27 6.40 11.26
C GLU A 446 -1.54 5.05 11.41
N ILE A 447 -1.95 4.24 12.39
CA ILE A 447 -1.38 2.92 12.62
C ILE A 447 -1.49 2.01 11.39
N ASP A 448 -2.47 2.25 10.52
CA ASP A 448 -2.63 1.58 9.22
C ASP A 448 -1.43 1.84 8.30
N THR A 449 -0.90 3.06 8.28
CA THR A 449 0.29 3.41 7.51
C THR A 449 1.53 2.72 8.09
N MET A 450 1.61 2.61 9.41
CA MET A 450 2.69 1.89 10.09
C MET A 450 2.63 0.39 9.75
N LEU A 451 1.46 -0.25 9.91
CA LEU A 451 1.26 -1.67 9.61
C LEU A 451 1.44 -1.99 8.11
N ARG A 452 1.01 -1.11 7.20
CA ARG A 452 1.26 -1.25 5.77
C ARG A 452 2.74 -1.11 5.43
N SER A 453 3.42 -0.15 6.03
CA SER A 453 4.88 0.01 5.85
C SER A 453 5.63 -1.21 6.37
N MET A 454 5.17 -1.80 7.48
CA MET A 454 5.71 -3.05 8.03
C MET A 454 5.51 -4.24 7.08
N ASN A 455 4.32 -4.38 6.48
CA ASN A 455 4.03 -5.48 5.56
C ASN A 455 4.68 -5.32 4.17
N LEU A 456 4.93 -4.08 3.71
CA LEU A 456 5.40 -3.79 2.35
C LEU A 456 6.91 -3.50 2.26
N SER A 457 7.56 -3.16 3.37
CA SER A 457 8.97 -2.77 3.36
C SER A 457 9.90 -3.99 3.41
N ARG A 458 11.02 -3.92 2.68
CA ARG A 458 12.17 -4.85 2.80
C ARG A 458 13.22 -4.34 3.78
N ASP A 459 12.84 -3.41 4.66
CA ASP A 459 13.74 -2.75 5.60
C ASP A 459 13.70 -3.51 6.93
N GLY A 460 14.83 -4.14 7.29
CA GLY A 460 14.94 -5.00 8.47
C GLY A 460 14.59 -4.32 9.80
N ARG A 461 14.48 -2.97 9.83
CA ARG A 461 13.99 -2.24 11.00
C ARG A 461 12.54 -2.57 11.35
N TYR A 462 11.67 -2.78 10.36
CA TYR A 462 10.25 -3.07 10.61
C TYR A 462 10.02 -4.52 11.05
N GLU A 463 10.81 -5.45 10.50
CA GLU A 463 10.86 -6.85 10.94
C GLU A 463 11.30 -6.93 12.41
N SER A 464 12.39 -6.24 12.78
CA SER A 464 12.86 -6.13 14.17
C SER A 464 11.80 -5.55 15.13
N ILE A 465 10.98 -4.59 14.69
CA ILE A 465 9.86 -4.05 15.50
C ILE A 465 8.80 -5.13 15.74
N MET A 466 8.38 -5.86 14.70
CA MET A 466 7.35 -6.90 14.81
C MET A 466 7.80 -8.05 15.70
N ASP A 467 9.01 -8.57 15.49
CA ASP A 467 9.58 -9.65 16.30
C ASP A 467 9.68 -9.24 17.77
N THR A 468 10.11 -7.99 18.02
CA THR A 468 10.17 -7.46 19.37
C THR A 468 8.77 -7.36 19.98
N LEU A 469 7.79 -6.78 19.29
CA LEU A 469 6.42 -6.65 19.83
C LEU A 469 5.78 -8.01 20.10
N LEU A 470 5.84 -8.97 19.17
CA LEU A 470 5.31 -10.31 19.35
C LEU A 470 5.95 -10.99 20.58
N THR A 471 7.28 -10.93 20.67
CA THR A 471 8.00 -11.51 21.80
C THR A 471 7.64 -10.83 23.12
N PHE A 472 7.46 -9.51 23.15
CA PHE A 472 7.07 -8.76 24.36
C PHE A 472 5.68 -9.14 24.86
N TYR A 473 4.71 -9.37 23.97
CA TYR A 473 3.36 -9.79 24.33
C TYR A 473 3.34 -11.25 24.81
N THR A 474 4.06 -12.15 24.11
CA THR A 474 4.17 -13.56 24.48
C THR A 474 4.89 -13.76 25.82
N SER A 475 5.96 -13.00 26.09
CA SER A 475 6.75 -13.10 27.34
C SER A 475 6.23 -12.24 28.49
N SER A 476 5.00 -11.72 28.40
CA SER A 476 4.47 -10.76 29.39
C SER A 476 4.16 -11.36 30.77
N ASP A 477 4.05 -12.68 30.83
CA ASP A 477 3.88 -13.49 32.05
C ASP A 477 5.22 -13.77 32.76
N SER A 478 6.34 -13.69 32.04
CA SER A 478 7.64 -14.21 32.42
C SER A 478 8.74 -13.12 32.33
N SER A 479 9.83 -13.40 31.63
CA SER A 479 10.98 -12.49 31.51
C SER A 479 11.49 -12.41 30.08
N PHE A 480 11.74 -11.20 29.62
CA PHE A 480 12.32 -10.89 28.32
C PHE A 480 13.81 -10.55 28.48
N SER A 481 14.69 -11.34 27.86
CA SER A 481 16.14 -11.06 27.85
C SER A 481 16.45 -9.97 26.82
N VAL A 482 16.97 -8.84 27.28
CA VAL A 482 17.35 -7.73 26.41
C VAL A 482 18.61 -8.07 25.63
N ARG A 483 18.71 -7.59 24.38
CA ARG A 483 19.91 -7.78 23.55
C ARG A 483 21.18 -7.29 24.27
N THR A 484 22.29 -7.99 24.05
CA THR A 484 23.59 -7.60 24.59
C THR A 484 24.17 -6.43 23.79
N LYS A 485 24.51 -5.32 24.46
CA LYS A 485 25.20 -4.18 23.83
C LYS A 485 26.71 -4.26 24.05
N ALA A 486 27.48 -3.69 23.12
CA ALA A 486 28.93 -3.51 23.32
C ALA A 486 29.19 -2.75 24.62
N GLY A 487 29.96 -3.35 25.53
CA GLY A 487 30.26 -2.80 26.85
C GLY A 487 29.35 -3.27 28.00
N MET A 488 28.29 -4.03 27.72
CA MET A 488 27.51 -4.70 28.77
C MET A 488 28.23 -5.97 29.25
N LYS A 489 28.46 -6.06 30.56
CA LYS A 489 29.12 -7.22 31.19
C LYS A 489 28.16 -8.38 31.47
N GLU A 490 26.86 -8.10 31.56
CA GLU A 490 25.81 -9.09 31.88
C GLU A 490 24.55 -8.81 31.05
N CYS A 491 23.82 -9.88 30.70
CA CYS A 491 22.54 -9.79 30.01
C CYS A 491 21.45 -9.35 31.00
N VAL A 492 20.76 -8.25 30.68
CA VAL A 492 19.69 -7.69 31.52
C VAL A 492 18.36 -8.29 31.10
N SER A 493 17.57 -8.78 32.06
CA SER A 493 16.21 -9.26 31.81
C SER A 493 15.16 -8.26 32.29
N ILE A 494 14.18 -7.97 31.44
CA ILE A 494 12.96 -7.25 31.78
C ILE A 494 11.96 -8.28 32.29
N ARG A 495 11.42 -8.07 33.49
CA ARG A 495 10.37 -8.95 34.05
C ARG A 495 9.06 -8.22 34.08
N TYR A 496 7.98 -8.90 33.72
CA TYR A 496 6.62 -8.42 33.91
C TYR A 496 6.36 -7.06 33.28
N GLN A 497 6.79 -6.87 32.03
CA GLN A 497 6.54 -5.66 31.26
C GLN A 497 5.03 -5.40 31.12
N ASN A 498 4.65 -4.11 31.12
CA ASN A 498 3.36 -3.69 30.61
C ASN A 498 3.52 -2.74 29.43
N MET A 499 2.87 -3.08 28.31
CA MET A 499 2.83 -2.26 27.12
C MET A 499 1.43 -2.34 26.52
N SER A 500 0.76 -1.19 26.50
CA SER A 500 -0.54 -1.04 25.84
C SER A 500 -0.36 -0.19 24.59
N ILE A 501 -1.05 -0.56 23.51
CA ILE A 501 -1.00 0.13 22.22
C ILE A 501 -2.42 0.54 21.83
N PHE A 502 -2.61 1.80 21.49
CA PHE A 502 -3.86 2.35 20.97
C PHE A 502 -3.59 3.06 19.65
N GLY A 503 -4.08 2.47 18.55
CA GLY A 503 -3.91 2.98 17.18
C GLY A 503 -5.19 3.42 16.52
#